data_AF-A0A1M6M2E5-F1
#
_entry.id   AF-A0A1M6M2E5-F1
#
_cell.length_a   1.000
_cell.length_b   1.000
_cell.length_c   1.000
_cell.angle_alpha   90.00
_cell.angle_beta   90.00
_cell.angle_gamma   90.00
#
_symmetry.space_group_name_H-M   'P 1'
#
loop_
_entity.id
_entity.type
_entity.pdbx_description
1 polymer ?
#
loop_
_entity_poly.entity_id
_entity_poly.type
_entity_poly.pdbx_seq_one_letter_code
_entity_poly.pdbx_strand_id
1 'polypeptide(L)'
;MRIKLPGSMRTKSILLGIFVVIAIGIFVYEGYNNKKEIETLQKNQEIQLAEKKKEKQIQDDIEKKQEKLEGMYNEAFATFHSKEYKNTIELSSKIIEEEKNYYKAYSLRGIATAYNGDLEAGMKDIDKALELKGDYGYGRFNKALAYELYGKYDDALVWYNKALEIEKYEWSYYGIASIYGRKGDVKNTVEYLKKAVDKNASVKEAAKTEADFNNVKNSDEFKELVK
;
A
#
# COMPACT_ATOMS: atom_id res chain seq x y z
N MET A 1 39.93 -18.50 -64.30
CA MET A 1 39.81 -17.75 -65.56
C MET A 1 40.57 -16.43 -65.39
N ARG A 2 41.71 -16.21 -66.09
CA ARG A 2 42.47 -14.94 -65.99
C ARG A 2 41.85 -13.92 -66.94
N ILE A 3 41.19 -12.90 -66.39
CA ILE A 3 40.61 -11.81 -67.18
C ILE A 3 41.78 -10.99 -67.75
N LYS A 4 41.96 -10.99 -69.08
CA LYS A 4 42.97 -10.14 -69.75
C LYS A 4 42.38 -8.74 -69.93
N LEU A 5 42.93 -7.76 -69.22
CA LEU A 5 42.56 -6.35 -69.40
C LEU A 5 42.85 -5.88 -70.85
N PRO A 6 41.94 -5.18 -71.52
CA PRO A 6 42.14 -4.66 -72.87
C PRO A 6 43.13 -3.47 -72.89
N GLY A 7 43.81 -3.27 -74.01
CA GLY A 7 44.71 -2.12 -74.24
C GLY A 7 46.19 -2.36 -73.93
N SER A 8 47.01 -1.33 -74.19
CA SER A 8 48.46 -1.34 -74.00
C SER A 8 48.86 -1.50 -72.51
N MET A 9 50.12 -1.86 -72.23
CA MET A 9 50.62 -1.93 -70.84
C MET A 9 50.38 -0.64 -70.06
N ARG A 10 50.47 0.53 -70.72
CA ARG A 10 50.15 1.82 -70.12
C ARG A 10 48.67 1.93 -69.71
N THR A 11 47.77 1.45 -70.57
CA THR A 11 46.31 1.46 -70.32
C THR A 11 45.93 0.58 -69.12
N LYS A 12 46.60 -0.57 -68.95
CA LYS A 12 46.41 -1.46 -67.80
C LYS A 12 46.87 -0.83 -66.48
N SER A 13 48.02 -0.16 -66.49
CA SER A 13 48.53 0.57 -65.32
C SER A 13 47.59 1.72 -64.92
N ILE A 14 47.01 2.42 -65.89
CA ILE A 14 46.01 3.48 -65.63
C ILE A 14 44.74 2.89 -65.00
N LEU A 15 44.19 1.81 -65.56
CA LEU A 15 43.00 1.15 -65.02
C LEU A 15 43.24 0.60 -63.60
N LEU A 16 44.40 0.00 -63.34
CA LEU A 16 44.78 -0.46 -62.00
C LEU A 16 44.84 0.72 -61.00
N GLY A 17 45.42 1.86 -61.41
CA GLY A 17 45.45 3.07 -60.60
C GLY A 17 44.05 3.57 -60.22
N ILE A 18 43.11 3.56 -61.17
CA ILE A 18 41.70 3.95 -60.93
C ILE A 18 41.04 2.99 -59.92
N PHE A 19 41.21 1.67 -60.09
CA PHE A 19 40.67 0.68 -59.16
C PHE A 19 41.22 0.84 -57.74
N VAL A 20 42.52 1.12 -57.60
CA VAL A 20 43.16 1.36 -56.31
C VAL A 20 42.55 2.61 -55.64
N VAL A 21 42.36 3.70 -56.39
CA VAL A 21 41.74 4.93 -55.85
C VAL A 21 40.29 4.68 -55.42
N ILE A 22 39.50 3.95 -56.21
CA ILE A 22 38.11 3.59 -55.85
C ILE A 22 38.09 2.73 -54.59
N ALA A 23 38.96 1.71 -54.49
CA ALA A 23 39.05 0.83 -53.33
C ALA A 23 39.45 1.60 -52.06
N ILE A 24 40.39 2.54 -52.16
CA ILE A 24 40.76 3.45 -51.06
C ILE A 24 39.55 4.31 -50.68
N GLY A 25 38.83 4.87 -51.66
CA GLY A 25 37.63 5.68 -51.42
C GLY A 25 36.54 4.91 -50.66
N ILE A 26 36.26 3.66 -51.04
CA ILE A 26 35.31 2.79 -50.34
C ILE A 26 35.78 2.51 -48.91
N PHE A 27 37.04 2.14 -48.72
CA PHE A 27 37.59 1.84 -47.39
C PHE A 27 37.52 3.07 -46.46
N VAL A 28 37.83 4.27 -46.98
CA VAL A 28 37.71 5.52 -46.23
C VAL A 28 36.25 5.83 -45.90
N TYR A 29 35.34 5.63 -46.84
CA TYR A 29 33.90 5.87 -46.66
C TYR A 29 33.29 4.91 -45.62
N GLU A 30 33.57 3.61 -45.73
CA GLU A 30 33.14 2.60 -44.75
C GLU A 30 33.76 2.86 -43.38
N GLY A 31 35.06 3.21 -43.32
CA GLY A 31 35.73 3.58 -42.08
C GLY A 31 35.09 4.81 -41.41
N TYR A 32 34.72 5.83 -42.19
CA TYR A 32 34.02 7.01 -41.69
C TYR A 32 32.61 6.67 -41.15
N ASN A 33 31.83 5.90 -41.90
CA ASN A 33 30.49 5.49 -41.48
C ASN A 33 30.53 4.61 -40.22
N ASN A 34 31.43 3.62 -40.17
CA ASN A 34 31.61 2.75 -39.00
C ASN A 34 32.00 3.56 -37.76
N LYS A 35 32.89 4.56 -37.89
CA LYS A 35 33.25 5.43 -36.77
C LYS A 35 32.03 6.19 -36.23
N LYS A 36 31.23 6.79 -37.12
CA LYS A 36 30.01 7.51 -36.76
C LYS A 36 28.97 6.60 -36.10
N GLU A 37 28.84 5.36 -36.57
CA GLU A 37 27.95 4.36 -35.98
C GLU A 37 28.41 3.97 -34.57
N ILE A 38 29.70 3.73 -34.36
CA ILE A 38 30.27 3.44 -33.04
C ILE A 38 30.03 4.60 -32.07
N GLU A 39 30.29 5.84 -32.49
CA GLU A 39 30.03 7.04 -31.68
C GLU A 39 28.54 7.15 -31.29
N THR A 40 27.65 6.80 -32.22
CA THR A 40 26.20 6.79 -31.98
C THR A 40 25.81 5.71 -30.96
N LEU A 41 26.36 4.50 -31.09
CA LEU A 41 26.11 3.39 -30.16
C LEU A 41 26.62 3.71 -28.76
N GLN A 42 27.82 4.28 -28.63
CA GLN A 42 28.37 4.72 -27.35
C GLN A 42 27.48 5.76 -26.68
N LYS A 43 27.06 6.79 -27.44
CA LYS A 43 26.13 7.80 -26.95
C LYS A 43 24.80 7.21 -26.48
N ASN A 44 24.25 6.25 -27.23
CA ASN A 44 23.01 5.58 -26.84
C ASN A 44 23.17 4.75 -25.56
N GLN A 45 24.31 4.08 -25.37
CA GLN A 45 24.61 3.36 -24.13
C GLN A 45 24.74 4.31 -22.92
N GLU A 46 25.38 5.47 -23.10
CA GLU A 46 25.47 6.49 -22.06
C GLU A 46 24.09 7.02 -21.66
N ILE A 47 23.21 7.28 -22.64
CA ILE A 47 21.83 7.72 -22.40
C ILE A 47 21.07 6.67 -21.59
N GLN A 48 21.10 5.40 -22.01
CA GLN A 48 20.43 4.31 -21.30
C GLN A 48 20.92 4.15 -19.86
N LEU A 49 22.24 4.30 -19.65
CA LEU A 49 22.81 4.24 -18.30
C LEU A 49 22.36 5.42 -17.44
N ALA A 50 22.25 6.62 -18.02
CA ALA A 50 21.75 7.81 -17.33
C ALA A 50 20.26 7.67 -16.97
N GLU A 51 19.44 7.15 -17.89
CA GLU A 51 18.01 6.88 -17.64
C GLU A 51 17.83 5.87 -16.51
N LYS A 52 18.56 4.75 -16.54
CA LYS A 52 18.51 3.74 -15.48
C LYS A 52 18.94 4.28 -14.12
N LYS A 53 19.95 5.15 -14.08
CA LYS A 53 20.36 5.83 -12.84
C LYS A 53 19.27 6.75 -12.32
N LYS A 54 18.60 7.49 -13.21
CA LYS A 54 17.51 8.40 -12.85
C LYS A 54 16.29 7.64 -12.32
N GLU A 55 15.91 6.53 -12.96
CA GLU A 55 14.82 5.66 -12.48
C GLU A 55 15.11 5.11 -11.09
N LYS A 56 16.35 4.63 -10.87
CA LYS A 56 16.76 4.16 -9.55
C LYS A 56 16.68 5.27 -8.50
N GLN A 57 17.16 6.47 -8.82
CA GLN A 57 17.09 7.59 -7.89
C GLN A 57 15.64 7.95 -7.52
N ILE A 58 14.73 7.97 -8.51
CA ILE A 58 13.30 8.21 -8.27
C ILE A 58 12.72 7.14 -7.35
N GLN A 59 13.08 5.87 -7.57
CA GLN A 59 12.63 4.76 -6.74
C GLN A 59 13.14 4.91 -5.29
N ASP A 60 14.43 5.19 -5.11
CA ASP A 60 15.04 5.41 -3.79
C ASP A 60 14.36 6.59 -3.05
N ASP A 61 13.99 7.66 -3.77
CA ASP A 61 13.30 8.82 -3.19
C ASP A 61 11.84 8.51 -2.80
N ILE A 62 11.14 7.69 -3.60
CA ILE A 62 9.80 7.19 -3.25
C ILE A 62 9.86 6.32 -2.00
N GLU A 63 10.81 5.39 -1.93
CA GLU A 63 10.99 4.49 -0.79
C GLU A 63 11.28 5.27 0.49
N LYS A 64 12.20 6.23 0.45
CA LYS A 64 12.49 7.11 1.59
C LYS A 64 11.27 7.91 2.03
N LYS A 65 10.48 8.42 1.08
CA LYS A 65 9.22 9.13 1.41
C LYS A 65 8.23 8.20 2.11
N GLN A 66 8.07 6.98 1.61
CA GLN A 66 7.17 5.98 2.20
C GLN A 66 7.62 5.57 3.60
N GLU A 67 8.92 5.33 3.81
CA GLU A 67 9.50 5.01 5.12
C GLU A 67 9.26 6.15 6.13
N LYS A 68 9.49 7.40 5.71
CA LYS A 68 9.17 8.58 6.54
C LYS A 68 7.69 8.60 6.95
N LEU A 69 6.78 8.41 5.99
CA LEU A 69 5.34 8.43 6.26
C LEU A 69 4.90 7.29 7.19
N GLU A 70 5.46 6.09 7.02
CA GLU A 70 5.18 4.94 7.89
C GLU A 70 5.70 5.19 9.32
N GLY A 71 6.88 5.80 9.47
CA GLY A 71 7.40 6.22 10.77
C GLY A 71 6.47 7.21 11.49
N MET A 72 6.02 8.24 10.78
CA MET A 72 5.05 9.21 11.30
C MET A 72 3.71 8.54 11.66
N TYR A 73 3.24 7.59 10.84
CA TYR A 73 2.02 6.85 11.11
C TYR A 73 2.14 5.98 12.36
N ASN A 74 3.26 5.31 12.56
CA ASN A 74 3.50 4.50 13.76
C ASN A 74 3.51 5.35 15.04
N GLU A 75 4.07 6.57 14.99
CA GLU A 75 3.99 7.53 16.08
C GLU A 75 2.55 7.93 16.37
N ALA A 76 1.80 8.35 15.35
CA ALA A 76 0.37 8.69 15.49
C ALA A 76 -0.43 7.52 16.08
N PHE A 77 -0.17 6.30 15.60
CA PHE A 77 -0.84 5.09 16.06
C PHE A 77 -0.51 4.78 17.53
N ALA A 78 0.73 4.98 17.97
CA ALA A 78 1.10 4.84 19.37
C ALA A 78 0.33 5.83 20.28
N THR A 79 0.18 7.09 19.86
CA THR A 79 -0.61 8.08 20.64
C THR A 79 -2.08 7.69 20.76
N PHE A 80 -2.64 7.04 19.72
CA PHE A 80 -4.00 6.52 19.76
C PHE A 80 -4.16 5.44 20.83
N HIS A 81 -3.20 4.50 20.90
CA HIS A 81 -3.18 3.46 21.93
C HIS A 81 -3.03 4.02 23.34
N SER A 82 -2.31 5.14 23.49
CA SER A 82 -2.23 5.89 24.75
C SER A 82 -3.49 6.72 25.06
N LYS A 83 -4.53 6.66 24.21
CA LYS A 83 -5.78 7.42 24.30
C LYS A 83 -5.59 8.95 24.19
N GLU A 84 -4.48 9.38 23.61
CA GLU A 84 -4.17 10.80 23.37
C GLU A 84 -4.80 11.27 22.05
N TYR A 85 -6.13 11.21 21.96
CA TYR A 85 -6.83 11.38 20.67
C TYR A 85 -6.55 12.72 19.98
N LYS A 86 -6.41 13.81 20.74
CA LYS A 86 -6.04 15.13 20.19
C LYS A 86 -4.66 15.10 19.51
N ASN A 87 -3.69 14.44 20.13
CA ASN A 87 -2.34 14.29 19.59
C ASN A 87 -2.36 13.40 18.33
N THR A 88 -3.13 12.30 18.37
CA THR A 88 -3.35 11.44 17.19
C THR A 88 -3.92 12.22 16.02
N ILE A 89 -4.90 13.10 16.26
CA ILE A 89 -5.53 13.93 15.24
C ILE A 89 -4.52 14.91 14.62
N GLU A 90 -3.67 15.54 15.44
CA GLU A 90 -2.63 16.44 14.98
C GLU A 90 -1.59 15.72 14.11
N LEU A 91 -1.02 14.62 14.61
CA LEU A 91 -0.01 13.83 13.89
C LEU A 91 -0.57 13.26 12.58
N SER A 92 -1.78 12.71 12.62
CA SER A 92 -2.43 12.19 11.41
C SER A 92 -2.72 13.29 10.38
N SER A 93 -3.03 14.52 10.83
CA SER A 93 -3.21 15.66 9.94
C SER A 93 -1.91 16.07 9.25
N LYS A 94 -0.77 16.06 9.97
CA LYS A 94 0.55 16.29 9.38
C LYS A 94 0.88 15.27 8.29
N ILE A 95 0.55 13.98 8.51
CA ILE A 95 0.74 12.94 7.49
C ILE A 95 -0.09 13.23 6.23
N ILE A 96 -1.34 13.66 6.40
CA ILE A 96 -2.25 13.99 5.30
C ILE A 96 -1.79 15.23 4.51
N GLU A 97 -1.20 16.21 5.18
CA GLU A 97 -0.60 17.39 4.54
C GLU A 97 0.60 17.00 3.66
N GLU A 98 1.42 16.06 4.13
CA GLU A 98 2.60 15.54 3.42
C GLU A 98 2.24 14.57 2.27
N GLU A 99 1.19 13.76 2.46
CA GLU A 99 0.69 12.81 1.47
C GLU A 99 -0.84 12.68 1.52
N LYS A 100 -1.50 13.40 0.63
CA LYS A 100 -2.97 13.49 0.56
C LYS A 100 -3.67 12.17 0.25
N ASN A 101 -2.95 11.17 -0.26
CA ASN A 101 -3.49 9.85 -0.58
C ASN A 101 -3.14 8.79 0.49
N TYR A 102 -2.58 9.19 1.63
CA TYR A 102 -2.21 8.26 2.71
C TYR A 102 -3.43 7.81 3.52
N TYR A 103 -4.20 6.86 2.96
CA TYR A 103 -5.47 6.38 3.50
C TYR A 103 -5.43 5.92 4.96
N LYS A 104 -4.30 5.36 5.44
CA LYS A 104 -4.15 4.92 6.84
C LYS A 104 -4.31 6.10 7.82
N ALA A 105 -3.75 7.27 7.49
CA ALA A 105 -3.84 8.46 8.35
C ALA A 105 -5.25 9.03 8.41
N TYR A 106 -6.01 9.00 7.31
CA TYR A 106 -7.42 9.36 7.35
C TYR A 106 -8.21 8.42 8.26
N SER A 107 -8.03 7.11 8.13
CA SER A 107 -8.72 6.14 8.99
C SER A 107 -8.39 6.35 10.47
N LEU A 108 -7.10 6.58 10.79
CA LEU A 108 -6.64 6.82 12.15
C LEU A 108 -7.15 8.15 12.72
N ARG A 109 -7.07 9.23 11.95
CA ARG A 109 -7.64 10.53 12.33
C ARG A 109 -9.14 10.42 12.56
N GLY A 110 -9.83 9.68 11.70
CA GLY A 110 -11.27 9.53 11.76
C GLY A 110 -11.73 8.81 13.04
N ILE A 111 -11.11 7.68 13.37
CA ILE A 111 -11.44 6.96 14.61
C ILE A 111 -11.03 7.77 15.86
N ALA A 112 -9.87 8.44 15.84
CA ALA A 112 -9.47 9.33 16.93
C ALA A 112 -10.44 10.50 17.13
N THR A 113 -10.94 11.09 16.04
CA THR A 113 -11.93 12.16 16.06
C THR A 113 -13.26 11.69 16.64
N ALA A 114 -13.70 10.49 16.29
CA ALA A 114 -14.88 9.87 16.88
C ALA A 114 -14.70 9.63 18.40
N TYR A 115 -13.56 9.08 18.83
CA TYR A 115 -13.27 8.95 20.26
C TYR A 115 -13.12 10.29 20.99
N ASN A 116 -12.76 11.36 20.27
CA ASN A 116 -12.68 12.72 20.80
C ASN A 116 -14.03 13.47 20.78
N GLY A 117 -15.12 12.80 20.41
CA GLY A 117 -16.49 13.31 20.56
C GLY A 117 -17.18 13.77 19.28
N ASP A 118 -16.52 13.74 18.12
CA ASP A 118 -17.12 14.14 16.84
C ASP A 118 -17.23 12.96 15.86
N LEU A 119 -18.38 12.28 15.91
CA LEU A 119 -18.66 11.16 15.00
C LEU A 119 -18.70 11.61 13.54
N GLU A 120 -19.32 12.75 13.25
CA GLU A 120 -19.57 13.16 11.86
C GLU A 120 -18.27 13.48 11.14
N ALA A 121 -17.40 14.28 11.77
CA ALA A 121 -16.08 14.55 11.24
C ALA A 121 -15.23 13.28 11.15
N GLY A 122 -15.30 12.42 12.17
CA GLY A 122 -14.58 11.14 12.18
C GLY A 122 -14.98 10.21 11.02
N MET A 123 -16.28 10.11 10.77
CA MET A 123 -16.84 9.29 9.68
C MET A 123 -16.46 9.82 8.31
N LYS A 124 -16.41 11.15 8.12
CA LYS A 124 -15.95 11.76 6.87
C LYS A 124 -14.52 11.34 6.52
N ASP A 125 -13.63 11.30 7.51
CA ASP A 125 -12.25 10.85 7.29
C ASP A 125 -12.16 9.33 7.04
N ILE A 126 -12.91 8.53 7.79
CA ILE A 126 -12.97 7.07 7.55
C ILE A 126 -13.49 6.78 6.13
N ASP A 127 -14.52 7.51 5.70
CA ASP A 127 -15.07 7.40 4.34
C ASP A 127 -14.05 7.82 3.29
N LYS A 128 -13.27 8.87 3.55
CA LYS A 128 -12.18 9.25 2.65
C LYS A 128 -11.10 8.16 2.55
N ALA A 129 -10.75 7.51 3.66
CA ALA A 129 -9.82 6.39 3.65
C ALA A 129 -10.33 5.24 2.76
N LEU A 130 -11.62 4.92 2.84
CA LEU A 130 -12.26 3.87 2.04
C LEU A 130 -12.49 4.27 0.58
N GLU A 131 -12.63 5.56 0.27
CA GLU A 131 -12.62 6.07 -1.10
C GLU A 131 -11.24 5.86 -1.75
N LEU A 132 -10.17 6.17 -1.01
CA LEU A 132 -8.79 6.00 -1.46
C LEU A 132 -8.39 4.51 -1.56
N LYS A 133 -8.88 3.69 -0.63
CA LYS A 133 -8.60 2.24 -0.59
C LYS A 133 -9.81 1.46 -0.07
N GLY A 134 -10.68 1.02 -0.99
CA GLY A 134 -11.95 0.36 -0.66
C GLY A 134 -11.84 -1.04 -0.02
N ASP A 135 -10.71 -1.71 -0.19
CA ASP A 135 -10.38 -3.00 0.42
C ASP A 135 -9.60 -2.85 1.74
N TYR A 136 -9.51 -1.63 2.30
CA TYR A 136 -8.81 -1.41 3.55
C TYR A 136 -9.62 -1.95 4.75
N GLY A 137 -9.31 -3.20 5.14
CA GLY A 137 -9.98 -3.92 6.23
C GLY A 137 -10.04 -3.16 7.55
N TYR A 138 -8.92 -2.55 7.96
CA TYR A 138 -8.84 -1.69 9.15
C TYR A 138 -9.75 -0.46 9.06
N GLY A 139 -9.91 0.14 7.87
CA GLY A 139 -10.85 1.25 7.66
C GLY A 139 -12.31 0.83 7.85
N ARG A 140 -12.68 -0.36 7.36
CA ARG A 140 -14.02 -0.95 7.56
C ARG A 140 -14.27 -1.27 9.03
N PHE A 141 -13.27 -1.82 9.71
CA PHE A 141 -13.32 -2.06 11.16
C PHE A 141 -13.50 -0.74 11.93
N ASN A 142 -12.70 0.28 11.65
CA ASN A 142 -12.81 1.59 12.33
C ASN A 142 -14.18 2.24 12.09
N LYS A 143 -14.77 2.06 10.89
CA LYS A 143 -16.13 2.50 10.61
C LYS A 143 -17.17 1.81 11.50
N ALA A 144 -17.04 0.49 11.66
CA ALA A 144 -17.89 -0.28 12.55
C ALA A 144 -17.75 0.14 14.01
N LEU A 145 -16.50 0.32 14.47
CA LEU A 145 -16.17 0.76 15.82
C LEU A 145 -16.71 2.17 16.12
N ALA A 146 -16.63 3.09 15.16
CA ALA A 146 -17.20 4.43 15.29
C ALA A 146 -18.74 4.37 15.41
N TYR A 147 -19.42 3.53 14.62
CA TYR A 147 -20.85 3.31 14.77
C TYR A 147 -21.21 2.71 16.14
N GLU A 148 -20.44 1.72 16.59
CA GLU A 148 -20.64 1.06 17.89
C GLU A 148 -20.48 2.04 19.05
N LEU A 149 -19.41 2.86 19.03
CA LEU A 149 -19.12 3.88 20.03
C LEU A 149 -20.30 4.83 20.25
N TYR A 150 -21.06 5.10 19.20
CA TYR A 150 -22.23 5.99 19.23
C TYR A 150 -23.57 5.25 19.23
N GLY A 151 -23.58 3.96 19.60
CA GLY A 151 -24.81 3.18 19.80
C GLY A 151 -25.54 2.77 18.53
N LYS A 152 -24.97 3.00 17.34
CA LYS A 152 -25.55 2.63 16.04
C LYS A 152 -25.21 1.17 15.72
N TYR A 153 -25.73 0.27 16.53
CA TYR A 153 -25.30 -1.13 16.54
C TYR A 153 -25.60 -1.89 15.25
N ASP A 154 -26.73 -1.62 14.59
CA ASP A 154 -27.07 -2.34 13.36
C ASP A 154 -26.15 -1.94 12.19
N ASP A 155 -25.80 -0.65 12.09
CA ASP A 155 -24.78 -0.17 11.15
C ASP A 155 -23.39 -0.74 11.47
N ALA A 156 -23.03 -0.79 12.76
CA ALA A 156 -21.76 -1.38 13.21
C ALA A 156 -21.65 -2.86 12.79
N LEU A 157 -22.70 -3.65 12.99
CA LEU A 157 -22.74 -5.06 12.57
C LEU A 157 -22.54 -5.22 11.06
N VAL A 158 -23.15 -4.35 10.24
CA VAL A 158 -22.94 -4.36 8.78
C VAL A 158 -21.46 -4.13 8.45
N TRP A 159 -20.82 -3.13 9.07
CA TRP A 159 -19.44 -2.79 8.78
C TRP A 159 -18.42 -3.78 9.35
N TYR A 160 -18.69 -4.40 10.50
CA TYR A 160 -17.86 -5.50 11.00
C TYR A 160 -17.89 -6.69 10.05
N ASN A 161 -19.06 -7.05 9.52
CA ASN A 161 -19.16 -8.11 8.51
C ASN A 161 -18.39 -7.76 7.23
N LYS A 162 -18.46 -6.51 6.76
CA LYS A 162 -17.64 -6.03 5.64
C LYS A 162 -16.14 -6.06 5.93
N ALA A 163 -15.71 -5.82 7.16
CA ALA A 163 -14.31 -5.97 7.55
C ALA A 163 -13.90 -7.45 7.48
N LEU A 164 -14.77 -8.35 7.95
CA LEU A 164 -14.60 -9.80 7.91
C LEU A 164 -14.60 -10.40 6.49
N GLU A 165 -15.12 -9.70 5.49
CA GLU A 165 -14.98 -10.08 4.07
C GLU A 165 -13.54 -9.93 3.56
N ILE A 166 -12.79 -8.95 4.09
CA ILE A 166 -11.38 -8.72 3.70
C ILE A 166 -10.47 -9.70 4.44
N GLU A 167 -10.61 -9.75 5.76
CA GLU A 167 -9.80 -10.61 6.61
C GLU A 167 -10.59 -11.00 7.86
N LYS A 168 -10.39 -12.23 8.33
CA LYS A 168 -11.03 -12.72 9.56
C LYS A 168 -10.35 -12.12 10.79
N TYR A 169 -10.65 -10.86 11.05
CA TYR A 169 -10.18 -10.06 12.18
C TYR A 169 -10.78 -10.53 13.52
N GLU A 170 -9.92 -10.83 14.50
CA GLU A 170 -10.31 -11.22 15.88
C GLU A 170 -11.21 -10.16 16.53
N TRP A 171 -10.71 -8.94 16.66
CA TRP A 171 -11.42 -7.74 17.08
C TRP A 171 -12.73 -7.43 16.33
N SER A 172 -12.91 -7.83 15.06
CA SER A 172 -14.21 -7.67 14.39
C SER A 172 -15.24 -8.69 14.89
N TYR A 173 -14.82 -9.93 15.16
CA TYR A 173 -15.69 -10.90 15.83
C TYR A 173 -16.00 -10.47 17.26
N TYR A 174 -15.00 -9.93 17.97
CA TYR A 174 -15.19 -9.41 19.32
C TYR A 174 -16.20 -8.25 19.36
N GLY A 175 -16.08 -7.26 18.47
CA GLY A 175 -17.03 -6.15 18.38
C GLY A 175 -18.47 -6.60 18.08
N ILE A 176 -18.64 -7.58 17.18
CA ILE A 176 -19.95 -8.21 16.95
C ILE A 176 -20.47 -8.87 18.23
N ALA A 177 -19.63 -9.63 18.93
CA ALA A 177 -20.00 -10.29 20.18
C ALA A 177 -20.38 -9.27 21.27
N SER A 178 -19.63 -8.19 21.43
CA SER A 178 -19.93 -7.08 22.35
C SER A 178 -21.29 -6.47 22.06
N ILE A 179 -21.64 -6.24 20.79
CA ILE A 179 -22.95 -5.72 20.41
C ILE A 179 -24.08 -6.67 20.83
N TYR A 180 -23.95 -7.96 20.53
CA TYR A 180 -24.95 -8.95 20.95
C TYR A 180 -25.01 -9.12 22.47
N GLY A 181 -23.87 -9.01 23.16
CA GLY A 181 -23.76 -9.04 24.61
C GLY A 181 -24.57 -7.92 25.24
N ARG A 182 -24.44 -6.69 24.74
CA ARG A 182 -25.24 -5.54 25.19
C ARG A 182 -26.72 -5.74 24.92
N LYS A 183 -27.09 -6.37 23.79
CA LYS A 183 -28.48 -6.73 23.46
C LYS A 183 -29.04 -7.90 24.29
N GLY A 184 -28.21 -8.60 25.08
CA GLY A 184 -28.62 -9.77 25.86
C GLY A 184 -28.78 -11.05 25.04
N ASP A 185 -28.32 -11.06 23.79
CA ASP A 185 -28.43 -12.22 22.90
C ASP A 185 -27.29 -13.20 23.18
N VAL A 186 -27.53 -14.13 24.11
CA VAL A 186 -26.55 -15.13 24.54
C VAL A 186 -26.05 -15.95 23.35
N LYS A 187 -26.96 -16.40 22.47
CA LYS A 187 -26.64 -17.30 21.35
C LYS A 187 -25.63 -16.65 20.41
N ASN A 188 -25.94 -15.46 19.92
CA ASN A 188 -25.03 -14.77 18.98
C ASN A 188 -23.77 -14.29 19.70
N THR A 189 -23.86 -13.88 20.97
CA THR A 189 -22.66 -13.50 21.73
C THR A 189 -21.67 -14.66 21.81
N VAL A 190 -22.10 -15.84 22.23
CA VAL A 190 -21.23 -17.02 22.36
C VAL A 190 -20.68 -17.46 20.99
N GLU A 191 -21.50 -17.41 19.94
CA GLU A 191 -21.04 -17.76 18.58
C GLU A 191 -19.88 -16.88 18.12
N TYR A 192 -20.03 -15.57 18.19
CA TYR A 192 -19.02 -14.63 17.71
C TYR A 192 -17.84 -14.50 18.67
N LEU A 193 -18.08 -14.55 19.98
CA LEU A 193 -17.00 -14.53 20.97
C LEU A 193 -16.12 -15.77 20.84
N LYS A 194 -16.70 -16.94 20.55
CA LYS A 194 -15.92 -18.15 20.25
C LYS A 194 -15.01 -17.96 19.04
N LYS A 195 -15.49 -17.36 17.95
CA LYS A 195 -14.66 -17.06 16.77
C LYS A 195 -13.50 -16.11 17.10
N ALA A 196 -13.69 -15.18 18.04
CA ALA A 196 -12.62 -14.31 18.53
C ALA A 196 -11.61 -15.09 19.41
N VAL A 197 -12.08 -15.91 20.35
CA VAL A 197 -11.26 -16.75 21.23
C VAL A 197 -10.42 -17.77 20.46
N ASP A 198 -11.00 -18.39 19.41
CA ASP A 198 -10.30 -19.34 18.55
C ASP A 198 -9.10 -18.69 17.82
N LYS A 199 -9.12 -17.36 17.64
CA LYS A 199 -8.00 -16.58 17.08
C LYS A 199 -7.02 -16.12 18.13
N ASN A 200 -7.52 -15.71 19.28
CA ASN A 200 -6.73 -15.20 20.37
C ASN A 200 -7.35 -15.62 21.70
N ALA A 201 -6.74 -16.59 22.37
CA ALA A 201 -7.26 -17.13 23.62
C ALA A 201 -7.31 -16.07 24.75
N SER A 202 -6.52 -14.99 24.68
CA SER A 202 -6.55 -13.92 25.69
C SER A 202 -7.86 -13.14 25.71
N VAL A 203 -8.65 -13.22 24.64
CA VAL A 203 -10.00 -12.63 24.56
C VAL A 203 -10.91 -13.11 25.68
N LYS A 204 -10.71 -14.33 26.19
CA LYS A 204 -11.46 -14.85 27.35
C LYS A 204 -11.34 -13.95 28.57
N GLU A 205 -10.13 -13.47 28.86
CA GLU A 205 -9.86 -12.65 30.03
C GLU A 205 -10.53 -11.28 29.91
N ALA A 206 -10.47 -10.66 28.73
CA ALA A 206 -11.20 -9.43 28.46
C ALA A 206 -12.72 -9.64 28.62
N ALA A 207 -13.27 -10.70 28.03
CA ALA A 207 -14.71 -10.98 28.08
C ALA A 207 -15.25 -11.20 29.49
N LYS A 208 -14.44 -11.72 30.42
CA LYS A 208 -14.81 -11.86 31.85
C LYS A 208 -15.05 -10.52 32.53
N THR A 209 -14.30 -9.49 32.14
CA THR A 209 -14.28 -8.19 32.83
C THR A 209 -15.07 -7.10 32.13
N GLU A 210 -15.27 -7.22 30.81
CA GLU A 210 -15.92 -6.17 30.03
C GLU A 210 -17.42 -6.04 30.31
N ALA A 211 -17.87 -4.79 30.40
CA ALA A 211 -19.25 -4.47 30.74
C ALA A 211 -20.24 -4.88 29.66
N ASP A 212 -19.79 -5.00 28.41
CA ASP A 212 -20.59 -5.39 27.24
C ASP A 212 -21.30 -6.74 27.45
N PHE A 213 -20.70 -7.63 28.23
CA PHE A 213 -21.22 -8.97 28.46
C PHE A 213 -22.07 -9.10 29.72
N ASN A 214 -22.32 -8.01 30.46
CA ASN A 214 -23.07 -8.06 31.72
C ASN A 214 -24.47 -8.69 31.60
N ASN A 215 -25.13 -8.55 30.45
CA ASN A 215 -26.47 -9.09 30.21
C ASN A 215 -26.47 -10.59 29.87
N VAL A 216 -25.31 -11.17 29.56
CA VAL A 216 -25.17 -12.57 29.13
C VAL A 216 -24.25 -13.41 30.02
N LYS A 217 -23.42 -12.78 30.85
CA LYS A 217 -22.34 -13.44 31.63
C LYS A 217 -22.80 -14.52 32.61
N ASN A 218 -24.09 -14.52 32.98
CA ASN A 218 -24.66 -15.50 33.90
C ASN A 218 -25.17 -16.78 33.20
N SER A 219 -25.26 -16.78 31.86
CA SER A 219 -25.61 -17.98 31.10
C SER A 219 -24.52 -19.06 31.21
N ASP A 220 -24.93 -20.33 31.14
CA ASP A 220 -24.00 -21.45 31.26
C ASP A 220 -23.09 -21.52 30.02
N GLU A 221 -23.63 -21.19 28.84
CA GLU A 221 -22.89 -21.16 27.58
C GLU A 221 -21.77 -20.13 27.60
N PHE A 222 -22.03 -18.94 28.14
CA PHE A 222 -21.00 -17.91 28.28
C PHE A 222 -19.92 -18.33 29.28
N LYS A 223 -20.32 -18.82 30.46
CA LYS A 223 -19.39 -19.27 31.51
C LYS A 223 -18.47 -20.37 31.00
N GLU A 224 -19.00 -21.34 30.26
CA GLU A 224 -18.21 -22.43 29.70
C GLU A 224 -17.23 -21.92 28.64
N LEU A 225 -17.65 -20.98 27.78
CA LEU A 225 -16.77 -20.41 26.75
C LEU A 225 -15.58 -19.67 27.36
N VAL A 226 -15.80 -18.86 28.41
CA VAL A 226 -14.75 -18.04 29.02
C VAL A 226 -13.97 -18.76 30.11
N LYS A 227 -14.31 -20.00 30.45
CA LYS A 227 -13.61 -20.80 31.46
C LYS A 227 -12.12 -20.94 31.16
#